data_AF-A0A1H3MIJ0-F1
#
_entry.id   AF-A0A1H3MIJ0-F1
#
_cell.length_a   1.000
_cell.length_b   1.000
_cell.length_c   1.000
_cell.angle_alpha   90.00
_cell.angle_beta   90.00
_cell.angle_gamma   90.00
#
_symmetry.space_group_name_H-M   'P 1'
#
loop_
_entity.id
_entity.type
_entity.pdbx_description
1 polymer ?
#
loop_
_entity_poly.entity_id
_entity_poly.type
_entity_poly.pdbx_seq_one_letter_code
_entity_poly.pdbx_strand_id
1 'polypeptide(L)'
;MALIQVNYLSKALFRTVPLNVILPVDRFDADTDRYLNGPKRKYKTLYLLHGLLGNYTDWVSQTRIQKWAEEKNLAVVMPSGDNAFYFNSRTPWNDYGTFIGQELVEITRRMFPLSDKREDTYIAGLSMGGFGALRNGIVYSDTFGYVAGLSAAVHIFEDTSEEANIGLFDNIEEASKTDKNPWVAVEDMLAAGRSVPHIYMACGTQDDLMPANIAFRDYLESKGIKVTWDEDDYGHDWDFWDSQIKKVLDWLPLE
;
A
#
# COMPACT_ATOMS: atom_id res chain seq x y z
N MET A 1 -5.93 -6.76 20.61
CA MET A 1 -5.28 -7.06 19.31
C MET A 1 -3.98 -7.82 19.50
N ALA A 2 -3.58 -8.62 18.50
CA ALA A 2 -2.24 -9.22 18.43
C ALA A 2 -1.35 -8.41 17.48
N LEU A 3 -0.14 -8.09 17.92
CA LEU A 3 0.94 -7.61 17.06
C LEU A 3 1.92 -8.76 16.86
N ILE A 4 2.04 -9.24 15.62
CA ILE A 4 2.73 -10.48 15.27
C ILE A 4 3.87 -10.13 14.32
N GLN A 5 5.10 -10.43 14.72
CA GLN A 5 6.23 -10.38 13.81
C GLN A 5 6.37 -11.73 13.09
N VAL A 6 6.44 -11.69 11.76
CA VAL A 6 6.65 -12.87 10.92
C VAL A 6 7.93 -12.70 10.13
N ASN A 7 8.73 -13.77 10.08
CA ASN A 7 9.85 -13.89 9.16
C ASN A 7 9.58 -15.11 8.28
N TYR A 8 9.44 -14.92 6.97
CA TYR A 8 9.19 -16.03 6.05
C TYR A 8 10.08 -15.95 4.81
N LEU A 9 10.33 -17.09 4.17
CA LEU A 9 11.10 -17.16 2.93
C LEU A 9 10.20 -16.75 1.75
N SER A 10 10.51 -15.60 1.13
CA SER A 10 9.85 -15.16 -0.10
C SER A 10 10.48 -15.83 -1.32
N LYS A 11 9.64 -16.31 -2.22
CA LYS A 11 10.02 -16.84 -3.53
C LYS A 11 10.35 -15.72 -4.50
N ALA A 12 9.57 -14.63 -4.52
CA ALA A 12 9.80 -13.47 -5.38
C ALA A 12 11.12 -12.76 -5.05
N LEU A 13 11.49 -12.75 -3.77
CA LEU A 13 12.70 -12.08 -3.29
C LEU A 13 13.87 -13.02 -2.95
N PHE A 14 13.64 -14.34 -3.04
CA PHE A 14 14.60 -15.41 -2.74
C PHE A 14 15.37 -15.22 -1.42
N ARG A 15 14.70 -14.66 -0.41
CA ARG A 15 15.27 -14.36 0.92
C ARG A 15 14.21 -14.37 2.00
N THR A 16 14.64 -14.41 3.25
CA THR A 16 13.74 -14.18 4.37
C THR A 16 13.35 -12.70 4.43
N VAL A 17 12.04 -12.44 4.56
CA VAL A 17 11.47 -11.10 4.63
C VAL A 17 10.70 -10.95 5.95
N PRO A 18 11.01 -9.92 6.76
CA PRO A 18 10.25 -9.59 7.93
C PRO A 18 9.01 -8.76 7.59
N LEU A 19 7.91 -9.04 8.28
CA LEU A 19 6.70 -8.24 8.27
C LEU A 19 6.07 -8.18 9.67
N ASN A 20 5.36 -7.10 9.96
CA ASN A 20 4.47 -7.01 11.10
C ASN A 20 3.02 -7.22 10.65
N VAL A 21 2.28 -8.02 11.42
CA VAL A 21 0.83 -8.16 11.26
C VAL A 21 0.15 -7.68 12.52
N ILE A 22 -0.74 -6.73 12.33
CA ILE A 22 -1.77 -6.40 13.29
C ILE A 22 -2.97 -7.30 12.97
N LEU A 23 -3.33 -8.20 13.89
CA LEU A 23 -4.45 -9.11 13.74
C LEU A 23 -5.49 -8.84 14.85
N PRO A 24 -6.74 -8.51 14.49
CA PRO A 24 -7.80 -8.37 15.47
C PRO A 24 -7.96 -9.65 16.29
N VAL A 25 -8.18 -9.48 17.60
CA VAL A 25 -8.47 -10.59 18.51
C VAL A 25 -9.90 -10.50 18.96
N ASP A 26 -10.46 -11.64 19.35
CA ASP A 26 -11.84 -11.68 19.78
C ASP A 26 -12.02 -10.85 21.05
N ARG A 27 -12.97 -9.91 20.99
CA ARG A 27 -13.40 -9.17 22.16
C ARG A 27 -14.11 -10.13 23.11
N PHE A 28 -13.92 -9.92 24.40
CA PHE A 28 -14.51 -10.74 25.46
C PHE A 28 -15.68 -10.00 26.08
N ASP A 29 -16.82 -10.68 26.20
CA ASP A 29 -17.95 -10.24 27.01
C ASP A 29 -17.78 -10.81 28.42
N ALA A 30 -17.51 -9.93 29.38
CA ALA A 30 -17.30 -10.28 30.78
C ALA A 30 -18.57 -10.75 31.49
N ASP A 31 -19.75 -10.34 31.03
CA ASP A 31 -21.01 -10.74 31.65
C ASP A 31 -21.42 -12.15 31.23
N THR A 32 -21.05 -12.56 30.01
CA THR A 32 -21.40 -13.89 29.47
C THR A 32 -20.24 -14.89 29.44
N ASP A 33 -19.03 -14.47 29.87
CA ASP A 33 -17.77 -15.24 29.84
C ASP A 33 -17.51 -15.87 28.45
N ARG A 34 -17.72 -15.09 27.39
CA ARG A 34 -17.64 -15.55 26.00
C ARG A 34 -16.91 -14.57 25.10
N TYR A 35 -16.22 -15.12 24.11
CA TYR A 35 -15.71 -14.35 22.98
C TYR A 35 -16.87 -13.93 22.08
N LEU A 36 -16.83 -12.67 21.65
CA LEU A 36 -17.89 -12.00 20.89
C LEU A 36 -17.92 -12.39 19.41
N ASN A 37 -16.80 -12.87 18.86
CA ASN A 37 -16.72 -13.28 17.45
C ASN A 37 -16.83 -14.80 17.32
N GLY A 38 -17.43 -15.26 16.21
CA GLY A 38 -17.51 -16.68 15.89
C GLY A 38 -16.23 -17.25 15.23
N PRO A 39 -16.02 -18.57 15.29
CA PRO A 39 -14.77 -19.25 14.92
C PRO A 39 -14.43 -19.26 13.41
N LYS A 40 -15.24 -18.64 12.55
CA LYS A 40 -15.07 -18.63 11.08
C LYS A 40 -14.96 -17.22 10.50
N ARG A 41 -14.71 -16.20 11.34
CA ARG A 41 -14.60 -14.82 10.87
C ARG A 41 -13.33 -14.67 10.01
N LYS A 42 -13.50 -14.12 8.81
CA LYS A 42 -12.39 -13.64 7.98
C LYS A 42 -12.30 -12.12 8.11
N TYR A 43 -11.08 -11.59 8.23
CA TYR A 43 -10.82 -10.16 8.38
C TYR A 43 -10.59 -9.48 7.03
N LYS A 44 -11.16 -8.28 6.86
CA LYS A 44 -10.71 -7.33 5.85
C LYS A 44 -9.24 -6.98 6.13
N THR A 45 -8.46 -6.70 5.09
CA THR A 45 -6.99 -6.56 5.23
C THR A 45 -6.47 -5.34 4.51
N LEU A 46 -5.65 -4.55 5.21
CA LEU A 46 -4.85 -3.46 4.65
C LEU A 46 -3.37 -3.87 4.56
N TYR A 47 -2.79 -3.83 3.36
CA TYR A 47 -1.35 -3.93 3.15
C TYR A 47 -0.76 -2.52 3.16
N LEU A 48 0.09 -2.23 4.14
CA LEU A 48 0.54 -0.88 4.46
C LEU A 48 2.06 -0.75 4.27
N LEU A 49 2.45 -0.02 3.22
CA LEU A 49 3.83 0.08 2.73
C LEU A 49 4.57 1.26 3.35
N HIS A 50 5.83 1.06 3.71
CA HIS A 50 6.71 2.10 4.28
C HIS A 50 7.40 2.93 3.17
N GLY A 51 8.00 4.05 3.58
CA GLY A 51 8.78 4.93 2.69
C GLY A 51 10.22 4.47 2.47
N LEU A 52 10.99 5.25 1.72
CA LEU A 52 12.42 5.03 1.54
C LEU A 52 13.14 5.07 2.91
N LEU A 53 14.19 4.26 3.09
CA LEU A 53 14.94 4.08 4.35
C LEU A 53 14.15 3.40 5.48
N GLY A 54 12.88 3.10 5.23
CA GLY A 54 11.97 2.51 6.19
C GLY A 54 12.00 0.97 6.24
N ASN A 55 11.16 0.40 7.10
CA ASN A 55 10.91 -1.03 7.19
C ASN A 55 9.54 -1.38 7.81
N TYR A 56 9.28 -2.67 8.00
CA TYR A 56 8.06 -3.25 8.60
C TYR A 56 7.65 -2.73 9.99
N THR A 57 8.53 -2.01 10.71
CA THR A 57 8.27 -1.48 12.06
C THR A 57 7.81 -0.03 12.07
N ASP A 58 7.96 0.70 10.96
CA ASP A 58 7.82 2.15 10.97
C ASP A 58 6.40 2.59 11.33
N TRP A 59 5.40 2.04 10.65
CA TRP A 59 4.00 2.38 10.89
C TRP A 59 3.59 2.12 12.35
N VAL A 60 4.09 1.05 12.97
CA VAL A 60 3.79 0.75 14.38
C VAL A 60 4.53 1.69 15.33
N SER A 61 5.76 2.07 15.00
CA SER A 61 6.60 2.89 15.89
C SER A 61 6.31 4.39 15.77
N GLN A 62 5.79 4.84 14.64
CA GLN A 62 5.59 6.26 14.32
C GLN A 62 4.12 6.70 14.33
N THR A 63 3.18 5.74 14.41
CA THR A 63 1.74 6.06 14.33
C THR A 63 0.90 5.28 15.33
N ARG A 64 -0.39 5.60 15.38
CA ARG A 64 -1.40 4.93 16.21
C ARG A 64 -2.17 3.85 15.44
N ILE A 65 -1.64 3.36 14.32
CA ILE A 65 -2.26 2.36 13.44
C ILE A 65 -2.80 1.14 14.19
N GLN A 66 -2.07 0.66 15.21
CA GLN A 66 -2.50 -0.46 16.02
C GLN A 66 -3.84 -0.15 16.72
N LYS A 67 -3.95 0.99 17.40
CA LYS A 67 -5.21 1.33 18.08
C LYS A 67 -6.40 1.39 17.10
N TRP A 68 -6.23 2.05 15.97
CA TRP A 68 -7.32 2.26 15.01
C TRP A 68 -7.73 1.00 14.25
N ALA A 69 -6.77 0.12 13.95
CA ALA A 69 -7.05 -1.18 13.35
C ALA A 69 -7.92 -2.07 14.26
N GLU A 70 -7.66 -2.06 15.58
CA GLU A 70 -8.47 -2.81 16.57
C GLU A 70 -9.90 -2.27 16.67
N GLU A 71 -10.05 -0.94 16.67
CA GLU A 71 -11.34 -0.28 16.73
C GLU A 71 -12.22 -0.68 15.54
N LYS A 72 -11.60 -0.82 14.36
CA LYS A 72 -12.24 -1.12 13.08
C LYS A 72 -12.25 -2.61 12.69
N ASN A 73 -11.68 -3.48 13.53
CA ASN A 73 -11.59 -4.91 13.27
C ASN A 73 -10.92 -5.25 11.92
N LEU A 74 -9.84 -4.51 11.63
CA LEU A 74 -9.08 -4.56 10.38
C LEU A 74 -7.74 -5.26 10.61
N ALA A 75 -7.40 -6.24 9.79
CA ALA A 75 -6.03 -6.76 9.76
C ALA A 75 -5.12 -5.78 9.00
N VAL A 76 -3.91 -5.54 9.49
CA VAL A 76 -2.92 -4.70 8.81
C VAL A 76 -1.61 -5.46 8.65
N VAL A 77 -1.13 -5.59 7.41
CA VAL A 77 0.12 -6.27 7.05
C VAL A 77 1.12 -5.22 6.60
N MET A 78 2.25 -5.12 7.30
CA MET A 78 3.32 -4.16 7.03
C MET A 78 4.60 -4.92 6.66
N PRO A 79 4.91 -5.11 5.36
CA PRO A 79 6.11 -5.82 4.92
C PRO A 79 7.33 -4.89 4.89
N SER A 80 8.53 -5.47 4.94
CA SER A 80 9.74 -4.77 4.50
C SER A 80 9.86 -4.83 2.98
N GLY A 81 10.05 -3.69 2.35
CA GLY A 81 10.18 -3.51 0.89
C GLY A 81 11.55 -3.07 0.41
N ASP A 82 12.51 -2.88 1.32
CA ASP A 82 13.80 -2.24 1.07
C ASP A 82 13.65 -0.91 0.29
N ASN A 83 14.73 -0.38 -0.29
CA ASN A 83 14.70 0.84 -1.10
C ASN A 83 14.44 0.52 -2.59
N ALA A 84 13.39 -0.25 -2.88
CA ALA A 84 13.18 -0.86 -4.20
C ALA A 84 11.97 -0.34 -4.98
N PHE A 85 11.22 0.64 -4.45
CA PHE A 85 10.03 1.24 -5.09
C PHE A 85 8.93 0.25 -5.50
N TYR A 86 8.97 -0.98 -4.99
CA TYR A 86 7.89 -1.96 -5.12
C TYR A 86 7.50 -2.34 -6.56
N PHE A 87 8.43 -2.30 -7.52
CA PHE A 87 8.24 -2.89 -8.86
C PHE A 87 9.20 -4.07 -9.07
N ASN A 88 9.00 -4.80 -10.16
CA ASN A 88 9.92 -5.90 -10.51
C ASN A 88 11.22 -5.35 -11.08
N SER A 89 12.33 -5.72 -10.46
CA SER A 89 13.67 -5.35 -10.91
C SER A 89 14.20 -6.36 -11.93
N ARG A 90 15.12 -5.91 -12.79
CA ARG A 90 15.94 -6.84 -13.60
C ARG A 90 16.93 -7.64 -12.76
N THR A 91 17.28 -7.15 -11.57
CA THR A 91 18.18 -7.86 -10.66
C THR A 91 17.47 -9.13 -10.21
N PRO A 92 18.06 -10.32 -10.44
CA PRO A 92 17.44 -11.57 -10.04
C PRO A 92 16.97 -11.51 -8.59
N TRP A 93 15.77 -12.03 -8.33
CA TRP A 93 15.22 -12.14 -6.98
C TRP A 93 14.93 -10.80 -6.29
N ASN A 94 14.62 -9.75 -7.05
CA ASN A 94 14.15 -8.47 -6.54
C ASN A 94 12.81 -8.08 -7.18
N ASP A 95 11.91 -9.07 -7.30
CA ASP A 95 10.58 -8.89 -7.88
C ASP A 95 9.59 -8.33 -6.85
N TYR A 96 9.82 -7.10 -6.40
CA TYR A 96 9.01 -6.49 -5.34
C TYR A 96 7.56 -6.23 -5.76
N GLY A 97 7.30 -6.02 -7.05
CA GLY A 97 5.92 -5.91 -7.56
C GLY A 97 5.16 -7.22 -7.38
N THR A 98 5.76 -8.34 -7.79
CA THR A 98 5.20 -9.69 -7.59
C THR A 98 5.06 -10.03 -6.11
N PHE A 99 6.06 -9.67 -5.30
CA PHE A 99 6.02 -9.85 -3.85
C PHE A 99 4.80 -9.15 -3.24
N ILE A 100 4.60 -7.85 -3.49
CA ILE A 100 3.50 -7.08 -2.91
C ILE A 100 2.15 -7.46 -3.51
N GLY A 101 2.06 -7.56 -4.83
CA GLY A 101 0.80 -7.73 -5.54
C GLY A 101 0.23 -9.15 -5.54
N GLN A 102 1.06 -10.15 -5.25
CA GLN A 102 0.66 -11.57 -5.32
C GLN A 102 1.13 -12.37 -4.11
N GLU A 103 2.46 -12.51 -3.93
CA GLU A 103 3.00 -13.47 -2.96
C GLU A 103 2.61 -13.13 -1.51
N LEU A 104 2.75 -11.86 -1.12
CA LEU A 104 2.44 -11.38 0.22
C LEU A 104 0.96 -11.59 0.56
N VAL A 105 0.08 -11.35 -0.41
CA VAL A 105 -1.37 -11.57 -0.25
C VAL A 105 -1.68 -13.05 -0.10
N GLU A 106 -1.08 -13.90 -0.93
CA GLU A 106 -1.29 -15.34 -0.88
C GLU A 106 -0.80 -15.93 0.46
N ILE A 107 0.42 -15.58 0.89
CA ILE A 107 1.02 -16.19 2.07
C ILE A 107 0.31 -15.76 3.35
N THR A 108 -0.11 -14.50 3.46
CA THR A 108 -0.79 -14.00 4.65
C THR A 108 -2.20 -14.58 4.77
N ARG A 109 -2.92 -14.81 3.66
CA ARG A 109 -4.19 -15.55 3.65
C ARG A 109 -4.04 -17.02 4.06
N ARG A 110 -2.88 -17.62 3.82
CA ARG A 110 -2.56 -18.99 4.31
C ARG A 110 -2.24 -19.01 5.80
N MET A 111 -1.60 -17.96 6.32
CA MET A 111 -1.18 -17.85 7.72
C MET A 111 -2.29 -17.37 8.65
N PHE A 112 -3.19 -16.52 8.17
CA PHE A 112 -4.18 -15.80 8.97
C PHE A 112 -5.58 -15.90 8.35
N PRO A 113 -6.66 -15.74 9.15
CA PRO A 113 -8.03 -15.79 8.66
C PRO A 113 -8.40 -14.48 7.94
N LEU A 114 -7.84 -14.25 6.76
CA LEU A 114 -8.07 -13.04 5.97
C LEU A 114 -9.11 -13.32 4.87
N SER A 115 -9.85 -12.28 4.47
CA SER A 115 -10.78 -12.38 3.35
C SER A 115 -10.06 -12.58 2.02
N ASP A 116 -10.67 -13.36 1.13
CA ASP A 116 -10.18 -13.59 -0.24
C ASP A 116 -10.81 -12.63 -1.25
N LYS A 117 -11.77 -11.82 -0.81
CA LYS A 117 -12.52 -10.91 -1.67
C LYS A 117 -11.69 -9.67 -2.00
N ARG A 118 -11.80 -9.21 -3.24
CA ARG A 118 -11.15 -7.99 -3.73
C ARG A 118 -11.60 -6.77 -2.93
N GLU A 119 -12.91 -6.66 -2.68
CA GLU A 119 -13.54 -5.57 -1.92
C GLU A 119 -13.14 -5.52 -0.44
N ASP A 120 -12.52 -6.59 0.08
CA ASP A 120 -12.02 -6.69 1.45
C ASP A 120 -10.48 -6.56 1.53
N THR A 121 -9.83 -6.29 0.39
CA THR A 121 -8.36 -6.26 0.25
C THR A 121 -7.90 -4.87 -0.19
N TYR A 122 -7.14 -4.21 0.67
CA TYR A 122 -6.75 -2.82 0.55
C TYR A 122 -5.23 -2.66 0.52
N ILE A 123 -4.72 -1.64 -0.15
CA ILE A 123 -3.31 -1.29 -0.13
C ILE A 123 -3.12 0.20 0.09
N ALA A 124 -2.18 0.57 0.96
CA ALA A 124 -1.84 1.96 1.22
C ALA A 124 -0.34 2.12 1.48
N GLY A 125 0.18 3.33 1.41
CA GLY A 125 1.55 3.61 1.82
C GLY A 125 1.93 5.08 1.72
N LEU A 126 3.10 5.41 2.26
CA LEU A 126 3.66 6.76 2.26
C LEU A 126 4.89 6.90 1.36
N SER A 127 5.12 8.05 0.71
CA SER A 127 6.34 8.32 -0.08
C SER A 127 6.59 7.25 -1.15
N MET A 128 7.74 6.55 -1.09
CA MET A 128 8.03 5.34 -1.88
C MET A 128 6.93 4.27 -1.75
N GLY A 129 6.39 4.05 -0.55
CA GLY A 129 5.26 3.16 -0.31
C GLY A 129 3.94 3.69 -0.87
N GLY A 130 3.78 5.01 -0.97
CA GLY A 130 2.63 5.64 -1.63
C GLY A 130 2.65 5.40 -3.14
N PHE A 131 3.84 5.55 -3.75
CA PHE A 131 4.07 5.12 -5.12
C PHE A 131 3.77 3.61 -5.29
N GLY A 132 4.33 2.78 -4.42
CA GLY A 132 4.15 1.34 -4.44
C GLY A 132 2.68 0.92 -4.31
N ALA A 133 1.92 1.61 -3.44
CA ALA A 133 0.50 1.35 -3.23
C ALA A 133 -0.32 1.71 -4.48
N LEU A 134 -0.12 2.91 -5.03
CA LEU A 134 -0.81 3.35 -6.25
C LEU A 134 -0.48 2.42 -7.43
N ARG A 135 0.81 2.21 -7.71
CA ARG A 135 1.25 1.38 -8.83
C ARG A 135 0.78 -0.07 -8.69
N ASN A 136 1.02 -0.73 -7.56
CA ASN A 136 0.62 -2.13 -7.41
C ASN A 136 -0.89 -2.30 -7.27
N GLY A 137 -1.59 -1.33 -6.68
CA GLY A 137 -3.05 -1.29 -6.66
C GLY A 137 -3.66 -1.26 -8.06
N ILE A 138 -3.03 -0.56 -9.00
CA ILE A 138 -3.45 -0.48 -10.41
C ILE A 138 -2.99 -1.71 -11.21
N VAL A 139 -1.72 -2.12 -11.07
CA VAL A 139 -1.16 -3.27 -11.79
C VAL A 139 -1.81 -4.59 -11.35
N TYR A 140 -2.18 -4.72 -10.07
CA TYR A 140 -2.87 -5.89 -9.53
C TYR A 140 -4.30 -5.53 -9.12
N SER A 141 -5.00 -4.78 -9.97
CA SER A 141 -6.33 -4.24 -9.68
C SER A 141 -7.43 -5.29 -9.47
N ASP A 142 -7.22 -6.54 -9.91
CA ASP A 142 -8.10 -7.66 -9.59
C ASP A 142 -7.94 -8.16 -8.13
N THR A 143 -6.82 -7.80 -7.47
CA THR A 143 -6.53 -8.15 -6.08
C THR A 143 -7.00 -7.08 -5.11
N PHE A 144 -6.76 -5.80 -5.42
CA PHE A 144 -7.04 -4.68 -4.50
C PHE A 144 -8.29 -3.92 -4.91
N GLY A 145 -9.24 -3.79 -3.97
CA GLY A 145 -10.46 -3.00 -4.16
C GLY A 145 -10.29 -1.53 -3.83
N TYR A 146 -9.41 -1.20 -2.89
CA TYR A 146 -9.15 0.16 -2.40
C TYR A 146 -7.65 0.42 -2.30
N VAL A 147 -7.23 1.59 -2.78
CA VAL A 147 -5.82 1.97 -2.91
C VAL A 147 -5.64 3.39 -2.35
N ALA A 148 -4.66 3.58 -1.47
CA ALA A 148 -4.35 4.89 -0.91
C ALA A 148 -2.87 5.28 -1.06
N GLY A 149 -2.59 6.43 -1.68
CA GLY A 149 -1.25 7.01 -1.77
C GLY A 149 -1.11 8.24 -0.88
N LEU A 150 -0.17 8.21 0.08
CA LEU A 150 0.11 9.32 1.00
C LEU A 150 1.46 9.94 0.63
N SER A 151 1.50 11.22 0.28
CA SER A 151 2.69 11.92 -0.21
C SER A 151 3.46 11.08 -1.24
N ALA A 152 2.77 10.56 -2.26
CA ALA A 152 3.33 9.50 -3.09
C ALA A 152 4.47 10.01 -3.99
N ALA A 153 5.57 9.26 -4.08
CA ALA A 153 6.72 9.57 -4.95
C ALA A 153 6.42 9.20 -6.41
N VAL A 154 5.35 9.75 -7.00
CA VAL A 154 4.94 9.48 -8.39
C VAL A 154 5.78 10.21 -9.43
N HIS A 155 6.58 11.20 -9.01
CA HIS A 155 7.45 12.01 -9.88
C HIS A 155 8.67 11.26 -10.45
N ILE A 156 8.97 10.02 -10.03
CA ILE A 156 10.24 9.34 -10.37
C ILE A 156 10.44 9.04 -11.87
N PHE A 157 9.43 9.30 -12.70
CA PHE A 157 9.50 9.18 -14.16
C PHE A 157 9.27 10.52 -14.87
N GLU A 158 9.21 11.66 -14.15
CA GLU A 158 9.10 12.99 -14.77
C GLU A 158 10.41 13.43 -15.43
N ASP A 159 11.55 13.03 -14.87
CA ASP A 159 12.88 13.14 -15.47
C ASP A 159 13.41 11.74 -15.79
N THR A 160 13.55 11.44 -17.08
CA THR A 160 14.08 10.16 -17.59
C THR A 160 15.50 10.30 -18.14
N SER A 161 16.24 11.32 -17.70
CA SER A 161 17.68 11.40 -17.94
C SER A 161 18.43 10.33 -17.15
N GLU A 162 19.60 9.91 -17.63
CA GLU A 162 20.41 8.92 -16.91
C GLU A 162 20.92 9.50 -15.57
N GLU A 163 21.07 10.82 -15.48
CA GLU A 163 21.44 11.54 -14.26
C GLU A 163 20.37 11.45 -13.16
N ALA A 164 19.09 11.35 -13.53
CA ALA A 164 17.97 11.16 -12.60
C ALA A 164 17.80 9.70 -12.15
N ASN A 165 18.50 8.75 -12.79
CA ASN A 165 18.41 7.34 -12.45
C ASN A 165 19.07 7.06 -11.09
N ILE A 166 18.24 6.84 -10.07
CA ILE A 166 18.68 6.51 -8.69
C ILE A 166 19.23 5.08 -8.52
N GLY A 167 19.73 4.48 -9.60
CA GLY A 167 20.29 3.13 -9.62
C GLY A 167 19.25 2.00 -9.68
N LEU A 168 18.00 2.33 -9.99
CA LEU A 168 16.90 1.34 -10.03
C LEU A 168 16.64 0.77 -11.43
N PHE A 169 17.12 1.45 -12.48
CA PHE A 169 16.82 1.10 -13.87
C PHE A 169 18.11 0.83 -14.66
N ASP A 170 18.04 -0.07 -15.63
CA ASP A 170 19.05 -0.15 -16.71
C ASP A 170 19.07 1.11 -17.56
N ASN A 171 17.86 1.56 -17.87
CA ASN A 171 17.53 2.65 -18.74
C ASN A 171 16.17 3.14 -18.26
N ILE A 172 16.16 4.32 -17.65
CA ILE A 172 14.96 4.90 -17.07
C ILE A 172 13.95 5.32 -18.16
N GLU A 173 14.41 5.68 -19.35
CA GLU A 173 13.56 6.03 -20.49
C GLU A 173 12.73 4.83 -20.98
N GLU A 174 13.35 3.65 -21.07
CA GLU A 174 12.62 2.42 -21.41
C GLU A 174 11.72 1.96 -20.26
N ALA A 175 12.18 2.09 -19.01
CA ALA A 175 11.37 1.75 -17.85
C ALA A 175 10.10 2.62 -17.74
N SER A 176 10.20 3.92 -18.08
CA SER A 176 9.09 4.87 -18.01
C SER A 176 7.95 4.54 -18.99
N LYS A 177 8.22 3.75 -20.02
CA LYS A 177 7.26 3.26 -21.03
C LYS A 177 6.56 1.95 -20.61
N THR A 178 6.85 1.43 -19.42
CA THR A 178 6.26 0.18 -18.90
C THR A 178 5.36 0.43 -17.69
N ASP A 179 4.65 -0.59 -17.23
CA ASP A 179 3.82 -0.57 -16.02
C ASP A 179 4.56 -0.25 -14.71
N LYS A 180 5.89 -0.06 -14.75
CA LYS A 180 6.65 0.57 -13.65
C LYS A 180 6.22 2.01 -13.45
N ASN A 181 5.90 2.72 -14.54
CA ASN A 181 5.33 4.05 -14.49
C ASN A 181 3.82 3.98 -14.20
N PRO A 182 3.31 4.60 -13.12
CA PRO A 182 1.90 4.50 -12.76
C PRO A 182 0.96 5.13 -13.80
N TRP A 183 1.41 6.09 -14.62
CA TRP A 183 0.60 6.62 -15.74
C TRP A 183 0.34 5.53 -16.79
N VAL A 184 1.38 4.79 -17.18
CA VAL A 184 1.29 3.67 -18.13
C VAL A 184 0.45 2.54 -17.54
N ALA A 185 0.64 2.22 -16.26
CA ALA A 185 -0.15 1.21 -15.58
C ALA A 185 -1.66 1.51 -15.60
N VAL A 186 -2.06 2.78 -15.50
CA VAL A 186 -3.47 3.21 -15.65
C VAL A 186 -3.97 2.94 -17.06
N GLU A 187 -3.22 3.33 -18.09
CA GLU A 187 -3.62 3.09 -19.49
C GLU A 187 -3.76 1.59 -19.76
N ASP A 188 -2.81 0.78 -19.31
CA ASP A 188 -2.85 -0.68 -19.47
C ASP A 188 -4.05 -1.30 -18.75
N MET A 189 -4.36 -0.84 -17.53
CA MET A 189 -5.54 -1.29 -16.79
C MET A 189 -6.85 -0.99 -17.53
N LEU A 190 -6.99 0.24 -18.05
CA LEU A 190 -8.18 0.68 -18.77
C LEU A 190 -8.32 -0.01 -20.12
N ALA A 191 -7.22 -0.13 -20.88
CA ALA A 191 -7.19 -0.82 -22.16
C ALA A 191 -7.55 -2.31 -22.03
N ALA A 192 -7.13 -2.95 -20.92
CA ALA A 192 -7.50 -4.32 -20.60
C ALA A 192 -8.93 -4.47 -20.04
N GLY A 193 -9.67 -3.38 -19.81
CA GLY A 193 -11.01 -3.40 -19.24
C GLY A 193 -11.06 -3.94 -17.80
N ARG A 194 -9.97 -3.81 -17.04
CA ARG A 194 -9.89 -4.32 -15.66
C ARG A 194 -10.63 -3.41 -14.70
N SER A 195 -11.03 -3.98 -13.56
CA SER A 195 -11.77 -3.26 -12.53
C SER A 195 -10.91 -2.15 -11.93
N VAL A 196 -11.39 -0.91 -11.98
CA VAL A 196 -10.72 0.24 -11.36
C VAL A 196 -10.89 0.16 -9.83
N PRO A 197 -9.83 0.27 -9.03
CA PRO A 197 -9.95 0.36 -7.57
C PRO A 197 -10.50 1.71 -7.15
N HIS A 198 -11.06 1.80 -5.93
CA HIS A 198 -11.31 3.09 -5.30
C HIS A 198 -9.95 3.71 -4.91
N ILE A 199 -9.72 4.97 -5.26
CA ILE A 199 -8.44 5.64 -5.04
C ILE A 199 -8.61 6.77 -4.02
N TYR A 200 -7.74 6.76 -3.01
CA TYR A 200 -7.51 7.86 -2.07
C TYR A 200 -6.10 8.41 -2.31
N MET A 201 -5.95 9.72 -2.36
CA MET A 201 -4.65 10.38 -2.43
C MET A 201 -4.63 11.53 -1.45
N ALA A 202 -3.53 11.68 -0.73
CA ALA A 202 -3.31 12.85 0.11
C ALA A 202 -1.85 13.27 0.10
N CYS A 203 -1.60 14.57 0.21
CA CYS A 203 -0.25 15.12 0.31
C CYS A 203 -0.27 16.38 1.20
N GLY A 204 0.80 16.62 1.96
CA GLY A 204 0.94 17.81 2.78
C GLY A 204 1.17 19.03 1.89
N THR A 205 0.55 20.18 2.20
CA THR A 205 0.68 21.39 1.36
C THR A 205 2.09 21.99 1.35
N GLN A 206 2.93 21.61 2.31
CA GLN A 206 4.35 21.99 2.40
C GLN A 206 5.29 20.88 1.89
N ASP A 207 4.75 19.77 1.38
CA ASP A 207 5.52 18.65 0.84
C ASP A 207 5.96 18.94 -0.60
N ASP A 208 7.24 18.75 -0.90
CA ASP A 208 7.80 18.95 -2.24
C ASP A 208 7.17 18.02 -3.29
N LEU A 209 6.52 16.94 -2.86
CA LEU A 209 5.81 16.00 -3.74
C LEU A 209 4.40 16.46 -4.14
N MET A 210 3.89 17.56 -3.57
CA MET A 210 2.54 18.06 -3.82
C MET A 210 2.24 18.29 -5.32
N PRO A 211 3.10 18.96 -6.11
CA PRO A 211 2.83 19.18 -7.54
C PRO A 211 2.64 17.87 -8.32
N ALA A 212 3.48 16.86 -8.04
CA ALA A 212 3.40 15.55 -8.71
C ALA A 212 2.13 14.78 -8.30
N ASN A 213 1.72 14.87 -7.03
CA ASN A 213 0.48 14.24 -6.56
C ASN A 213 -0.76 14.90 -7.16
N ILE A 214 -0.78 16.23 -7.30
CA ILE A 214 -1.84 16.96 -8.00
C ILE A 214 -1.89 16.54 -9.47
N ALA A 215 -0.74 16.50 -10.16
CA ALA A 215 -0.68 16.11 -11.56
C ALA A 215 -1.21 14.68 -11.79
N PHE A 216 -0.87 13.74 -10.90
CA PHE A 216 -1.38 12.37 -11.00
C PHE A 216 -2.87 12.26 -10.67
N ARG A 217 -3.37 12.99 -9.66
CA ARG A 217 -4.80 13.09 -9.36
C ARG A 217 -5.58 13.60 -10.57
N ASP A 218 -5.17 14.73 -11.12
CA ASP A 218 -5.85 15.38 -12.25
C ASP A 218 -5.82 14.48 -13.50
N TYR A 219 -4.71 13.76 -13.70
CA TYR A 219 -4.61 12.74 -14.74
C TYR A 219 -5.63 11.61 -14.53
N LEU A 220 -5.75 11.03 -13.33
CA LEU A 220 -6.74 10.00 -13.02
C LEU A 220 -8.17 10.49 -13.26
N GLU A 221 -8.49 11.71 -12.82
CA GLU A 221 -9.81 12.31 -13.03
C GLU A 221 -10.11 12.56 -14.50
N SER A 222 -9.11 12.98 -15.29
CA SER A 222 -9.23 13.12 -16.75
C SER A 222 -9.56 11.80 -17.47
N LYS A 223 -9.20 10.66 -16.86
CA LYS A 223 -9.54 9.31 -17.33
C LYS A 223 -10.90 8.80 -16.82
N GLY A 224 -11.64 9.65 -16.09
CA GLY A 224 -12.92 9.29 -15.48
C GLY A 224 -12.79 8.45 -14.19
N ILE A 225 -11.58 8.36 -13.62
CA ILE A 225 -11.34 7.67 -12.35
C ILE A 225 -11.56 8.66 -11.21
N LYS A 226 -12.56 8.39 -10.36
CA LYS A 226 -12.83 9.22 -9.19
C LYS A 226 -11.72 9.04 -8.15
N VAL A 227 -11.11 10.15 -7.73
CA VAL A 227 -10.12 10.19 -6.65
C VAL A 227 -10.73 10.85 -5.41
N THR A 228 -10.57 10.24 -4.24
CA THR A 228 -10.79 10.91 -2.96
C THR A 228 -9.50 11.66 -2.62
N TRP A 229 -9.56 12.98 -2.55
CA TRP A 229 -8.39 13.84 -2.31
C TRP A 229 -8.45 14.50 -0.93
N ASP A 230 -7.31 14.56 -0.25
CA ASP A 230 -7.16 15.32 0.99
C ASP A 230 -5.78 15.99 1.07
N GLU A 231 -5.70 17.12 1.77
CA GLU A 231 -4.46 17.87 1.97
C GLU A 231 -4.54 18.61 3.31
N ASP A 232 -3.42 18.66 4.04
CA ASP A 232 -3.31 19.36 5.31
C ASP A 232 -1.99 20.15 5.35
N ASP A 233 -1.89 21.13 6.27
CA ASP A 233 -0.71 22.01 6.43
C ASP A 233 0.46 21.31 7.16
N TYR A 234 1.05 20.33 6.47
CA TYR A 234 2.22 19.55 6.90
C TYR A 234 3.22 19.39 5.75
N GLY A 235 4.43 18.93 6.08
CA GLY A 235 5.47 18.56 5.12
C GLY A 235 5.51 17.05 4.87
N HIS A 236 6.70 16.55 4.55
CA HIS A 236 6.97 15.14 4.30
C HIS A 236 7.33 14.39 5.59
N ASP A 237 6.37 14.28 6.52
CA ASP A 237 6.63 13.81 7.89
C ASP A 237 5.57 12.85 8.46
N TRP A 238 5.93 12.21 9.58
CA TRP A 238 5.10 11.21 10.24
C TRP A 238 3.85 11.77 10.92
N ASP A 239 3.83 13.05 11.29
CA ASP A 239 2.62 13.65 11.88
C ASP A 239 1.52 13.77 10.82
N PHE A 240 1.91 14.13 9.58
CA PHE A 240 1.00 14.05 8.43
C PHE A 240 0.51 12.62 8.18
N TRP A 241 1.42 11.64 8.10
CA TRP A 241 1.03 10.26 7.78
C TRP A 241 0.21 9.58 8.87
N ASP A 242 0.44 9.89 10.14
CA ASP A 242 -0.41 9.42 11.25
C ASP A 242 -1.82 10.04 11.20
N SER A 243 -1.94 11.33 10.86
CA SER A 243 -3.25 11.97 10.61
C SER A 243 -3.97 11.31 9.43
N GLN A 244 -3.27 11.14 8.31
CA GLN A 244 -3.87 10.66 7.07
C GLN A 244 -4.21 9.17 7.11
N ILE A 245 -3.39 8.32 7.74
CA ILE A 245 -3.73 6.90 7.84
C ILE A 245 -5.03 6.71 8.63
N LYS A 246 -5.30 7.53 9.66
CA LYS A 246 -6.60 7.51 10.33
C LYS A 246 -7.75 7.83 9.37
N LYS A 247 -7.61 8.87 8.54
CA LYS A 247 -8.62 9.26 7.55
C LYS A 247 -8.83 8.18 6.48
N VAL A 248 -7.76 7.53 6.02
CA VAL A 248 -7.84 6.36 5.11
C VAL A 248 -8.65 5.24 5.76
N LEU A 249 -8.39 4.92 7.02
CA LEU A 249 -9.14 3.90 7.77
C LEU A 249 -10.62 4.26 7.96
N ASP A 250 -10.97 5.55 8.02
CA ASP A 250 -12.34 6.05 8.05
C ASP A 250 -13.03 6.01 6.67
N TRP A 251 -12.25 6.07 5.59
CA TRP A 251 -12.72 5.97 4.20
C TRP A 251 -12.97 4.53 3.73
N LEU A 252 -12.23 3.55 4.25
CA LEU A 252 -12.40 2.14 3.88
C LEU A 252 -13.80 1.60 4.24
N PRO A 253 -14.39 0.69 3.43
CA PRO A 253 -15.74 0.17 3.65
C PRO A 253 -15.71 -0.94 4.71
N LEU A 254 -15.47 -0.59 5.98
CA LEU A 254 -15.20 -1.58 7.04
C LEU A 254 -16.45 -2.11 7.75
N GLU A 255 -17.62 -1.52 7.50
CA GLU A 255 -18.92 -1.99 8.00
C GLU A 255 -19.36 -3.36 7.43
#